data_AF-A0A1C5LPZ4-F1
#
_entry.id   AF-A0A1C5LPZ4-F1
#
_cell.length_a   1.000
_cell.length_b   1.000
_cell.length_c   1.000
_cell.angle_alpha   90.00
_cell.angle_beta   90.00
_cell.angle_gamma   90.00
#
_symmetry.space_group_name_H-M   'P 1'
#
loop_
_entity.id
_entity.type
_entity.pdbx_description
1 polymer ?
#
loop_
_entity_poly.entity_id
_entity_poly.type
_entity_poly.pdbx_seq_one_letter_code
_entity_poly.pdbx_strand_id
1 'polypeptide(L)'
;MISEWIICPICGNKTRDRVMEDSRHACGLVLDNGMELLLHIGIDTVEMQGDGFEYLIKEGQEVKAGTPLIRFNRQKIKEAGYSDVTVCVITDGADEKTVHFHTGIYAQENETVIIEIE
;
A
#
# COMPACT_ATOMS: atom_id res chain seq x y z
N MET A 1 -11.12 -0.08 -15.81
CA MET A 1 -10.04 -1.09 -15.70
C MET A 1 -9.58 -1.08 -14.26
N ILE A 2 -9.32 -2.24 -13.67
CA ILE A 2 -8.77 -2.27 -12.31
C ILE A 2 -7.26 -2.13 -12.42
N SER A 3 -6.65 -1.26 -11.62
CA SER A 3 -5.21 -1.00 -11.65
C SER A 3 -4.41 -2.23 -11.19
N GLU A 4 -3.22 -2.38 -11.74
CA GLU A 4 -2.24 -3.43 -11.42
C GLU A 4 -1.04 -2.85 -10.64
N TRP A 5 -1.29 -1.80 -9.87
CA TRP A 5 -0.31 -1.15 -9.02
C TRP A 5 -0.96 -0.54 -7.77
N ILE A 6 -0.16 -0.44 -6.71
CA ILE A 6 -0.45 0.39 -5.55
C ILE A 6 0.30 1.70 -5.69
N ILE A 7 -0.38 2.80 -5.40
CA ILE A 7 0.21 4.14 -5.29
C ILE A 7 0.31 4.58 -3.83
N CYS A 8 1.16 5.58 -3.58
CA CYS A 8 1.15 6.31 -2.32
C CYS A 8 -0.21 7.02 -2.15
N PRO A 9 -0.97 6.74 -1.06
CA PRO A 9 -2.29 7.33 -0.86
C PRO A 9 -2.24 8.73 -0.22
N ILE A 10 -1.06 9.27 0.12
CA ILE A 10 -0.91 10.43 1.01
C ILE A 10 -0.41 11.67 0.25
N CYS A 11 -1.05 12.82 0.46
CA CYS A 11 -0.68 14.12 -0.13
C CYS A 11 0.50 14.86 0.56
N GLY A 12 1.20 14.24 1.51
CA GLY A 12 2.29 14.85 2.31
C GLY A 12 3.57 15.11 1.50
N ASN A 13 4.46 15.94 2.05
CA ASN A 13 5.66 16.38 1.35
C ASN A 13 6.85 15.42 1.51
N LYS A 14 6.90 14.59 2.57
CA LYS A 14 8.06 13.74 2.90
C LYS A 14 7.67 12.38 3.48
N THR A 15 6.89 11.61 2.73
CA THR A 15 6.64 10.21 3.11
C THR A 15 7.81 9.34 2.69
N ARG A 16 8.35 8.52 3.59
CA ARG A 16 9.43 7.56 3.28
C ARG A 16 8.89 6.15 3.22
N ASP A 17 9.30 5.38 2.22
CA ASP A 17 8.95 3.98 2.14
C ASP A 17 9.91 3.10 2.95
N ARG A 18 9.38 1.96 3.41
CA ARG A 18 10.14 0.80 3.88
C ARG A 18 9.74 -0.39 3.02
N VAL A 19 10.70 -0.98 2.33
CA VAL A 19 10.47 -2.18 1.52
C VAL A 19 10.69 -3.44 2.34
N MET A 20 9.88 -4.46 2.08
CA MET A 20 10.17 -5.82 2.52
C MET A 20 10.94 -6.52 1.39
N GLU A 21 12.23 -6.74 1.59
CA GLU A 21 13.10 -7.42 0.62
C GLU A 21 12.63 -8.88 0.39
N ASP A 22 13.05 -9.45 -0.74
CA ASP A 22 12.64 -10.76 -1.28
C ASP A 22 11.20 -10.87 -1.79
N SER A 23 10.19 -10.66 -0.94
CA SER A 23 8.80 -10.97 -1.29
C SER A 23 8.08 -9.87 -2.08
N ARG A 24 8.48 -8.60 -1.91
CA ARG A 24 8.03 -7.42 -2.68
C ARG A 24 6.52 -7.15 -2.72
N HIS A 25 5.71 -7.85 -1.92
CA HIS A 25 4.24 -7.74 -1.94
C HIS A 25 3.70 -6.66 -1.00
N ALA A 26 4.53 -6.08 -0.14
CA ALA A 26 4.10 -5.10 0.85
C ALA A 26 5.10 -3.94 0.96
N CYS A 27 4.61 -2.74 1.26
CA CYS A 27 5.46 -1.60 1.59
C CYS A 27 4.92 -0.88 2.83
N GLY A 28 5.85 -0.52 3.71
CA GLY A 28 5.58 0.42 4.79
C GLY A 28 5.75 1.85 4.31
N LEU A 29 5.00 2.78 4.88
CA LEU A 29 5.13 4.22 4.67
C LEU A 29 5.22 4.92 6.02
N VAL A 30 6.23 5.76 6.20
CA VAL A 30 6.33 6.66 7.36
C VAL A 30 5.93 8.06 6.91
N LEU A 31 4.88 8.58 7.50
CA LEU A 31 4.32 9.91 7.25
C LEU A 31 5.14 11.02 7.92
N ASP A 32 5.00 12.26 7.42
CA ASP A 32 5.63 13.46 7.98
C ASP A 32 5.27 13.69 9.46
N ASN A 33 4.09 13.22 9.89
CA ASN A 33 3.61 13.33 11.27
C ASN A 33 4.03 12.15 12.17
N GLY A 34 4.87 11.23 11.68
CA GLY A 34 5.37 10.07 12.42
C GLY A 34 4.46 8.85 12.40
N MET A 35 3.27 8.92 11.80
CA MET A 35 2.39 7.76 11.62
C MET A 35 3.01 6.76 10.64
N GLU A 36 2.77 5.47 10.89
CA GLU A 36 3.21 4.39 10.01
C GLU A 36 2.01 3.70 9.36
N LEU A 37 2.08 3.50 8.05
CA LEU A 37 1.12 2.72 7.28
C LEU A 37 1.80 1.48 6.69
N LEU A 38 1.03 0.40 6.55
CA LEU A 38 1.42 -0.79 5.81
C LEU A 38 0.41 -1.01 4.67
N LEU A 39 0.93 -1.10 3.45
CA LEU A 39 0.20 -1.50 2.26
C LEU A 39 0.63 -2.92 1.90
N HIS A 40 -0.30 -3.88 1.91
CA HIS A 40 -0.01 -5.30 1.71
C HIS A 40 -0.89 -5.86 0.58
N ILE A 41 -0.28 -6.42 -0.46
CA ILE A 41 -0.98 -6.94 -1.65
C ILE A 41 -1.23 -8.44 -1.50
N GLY A 42 -2.50 -8.81 -1.46
CA GLY A 42 -2.96 -10.18 -1.36
C GLY A 42 -2.86 -10.75 0.06
N ILE A 43 -3.30 -12.00 0.23
CA ILE A 43 -3.22 -12.73 1.50
C ILE A 43 -2.33 -13.96 1.28
N ASP A 44 -1.38 -14.18 2.19
CA ASP A 44 -0.36 -15.24 2.13
C ASP A 44 0.59 -15.17 0.91
N THR A 45 0.62 -14.03 0.21
CA THR A 45 1.43 -13.79 -1.00
C THR A 45 2.94 -13.69 -0.75
N VAL A 46 3.38 -13.70 0.51
CA VAL A 46 4.80 -13.89 0.87
C VAL A 46 5.37 -15.18 0.29
N GLU A 47 4.55 -16.23 0.21
CA GLU A 47 4.91 -17.55 -0.34
C GLU A 47 5.17 -17.51 -1.86
N MET A 48 4.77 -16.43 -2.55
CA MET A 48 5.11 -16.23 -3.96
C MET A 48 6.55 -15.75 -4.17
N GLN A 49 7.29 -15.43 -3.09
CA GLN A 49 8.72 -15.10 -3.14
C GLN A 49 9.07 -14.01 -4.17
N GLY A 50 8.18 -13.01 -4.30
CA GLY A 50 8.36 -11.90 -5.24
C GLY A 50 7.96 -12.20 -6.68
N ASP A 51 7.47 -13.39 -7.01
CA ASP A 51 6.89 -13.64 -8.34
C ASP A 51 5.58 -12.86 -8.51
N GLY A 52 5.50 -12.09 -9.59
CA GLY A 52 4.35 -11.23 -9.85
C GLY A 52 4.35 -9.91 -9.10
N PHE A 53 5.43 -9.55 -8.39
CA PHE A 53 5.58 -8.27 -7.68
C PHE A 53 6.86 -7.53 -8.09
N GLU A 54 6.76 -6.20 -8.21
CA GLU A 54 7.89 -5.33 -8.53
C GLU A 54 7.77 -4.00 -7.78
N TYR A 55 8.79 -3.64 -7.01
CA TYR A 55 8.92 -2.29 -6.47
C TYR A 55 9.27 -1.30 -7.58
N LEU A 56 8.56 -0.18 -7.62
CA LEU A 56 8.80 0.94 -8.52
C LEU A 56 9.59 2.07 -7.83
N ILE A 57 9.97 1.85 -6.57
CA ILE A 57 10.69 2.77 -5.69
C ILE A 57 11.89 2.04 -5.06
N LYS A 58 12.72 2.80 -4.35
CA LYS A 58 13.83 2.29 -3.55
C LYS A 58 13.57 2.59 -2.08
N GLU A 59 14.12 1.76 -1.20
CA GLU A 59 14.02 1.98 0.25
C GLU A 59 14.40 3.42 0.66
N GLY A 60 13.56 4.03 1.50
CA GLY A 60 13.77 5.36 2.04
C GLY A 60 13.56 6.49 1.03
N GLN A 61 13.04 6.21 -0.16
CA GLN A 61 12.70 7.21 -1.16
C GLN A 61 11.55 8.08 -0.65
N GLU A 62 11.68 9.40 -0.87
CA GLU A 62 10.57 10.32 -0.61
C GLU A 62 9.51 10.15 -1.71
N VAL A 63 8.27 9.88 -1.29
CA VAL A 63 7.11 9.68 -2.17
C VAL A 63 5.98 10.65 -1.81
N LYS A 64 5.11 10.92 -2.79
CA LYS A 64 3.92 11.77 -2.65
C LYS A 64 2.69 11.08 -3.24
N ALA A 65 1.50 11.62 -3.00
CA ALA A 65 0.24 11.09 -3.52
C ALA A 65 0.33 10.77 -5.01
N GLY A 66 -0.13 9.57 -5.37
CA GLY A 66 -0.12 9.07 -6.75
C GLY A 66 1.23 8.54 -7.22
N THR A 67 2.29 8.58 -6.41
CA THR A 67 3.55 7.92 -6.76
C THR A 67 3.34 6.40 -6.80
N PRO A 68 3.59 5.72 -7.93
CA PRO A 68 3.52 4.26 -7.98
C PRO A 68 4.56 3.62 -7.06
N LEU A 69 4.14 2.67 -6.24
CA LEU A 69 4.99 2.02 -5.23
C LEU A 69 5.33 0.59 -5.63
N ILE A 70 4.29 -0.21 -5.92
CA ILE A 70 4.42 -1.62 -6.27
C ILE A 70 3.55 -1.90 -7.49
N ARG A 71 4.11 -2.56 -8.50
CA ARG A 71 3.36 -3.20 -9.60
C ARG A 71 3.14 -4.66 -9.26
N PHE A 72 1.94 -5.18 -9.51
CA PHE A 72 1.60 -6.57 -9.23
C PHE A 72 0.74 -7.21 -10.31
N ASN A 73 0.87 -8.52 -10.49
CA ASN A 73 0.10 -9.28 -11.47
C ASN A 73 -0.99 -10.10 -10.77
N ARG A 74 -2.25 -9.65 -10.90
CA ARG A 74 -3.41 -10.31 -10.28
C ARG A 74 -3.64 -11.73 -10.79
N GLN A 75 -3.34 -11.97 -12.07
CA GLN A 75 -3.49 -13.29 -12.66
C GLN A 75 -2.51 -14.29 -12.03
N LYS A 76 -1.25 -13.88 -11.79
CA LYS A 76 -0.26 -14.71 -11.08
C LYS A 76 -0.67 -15.00 -9.63
N ILE A 77 -1.17 -13.99 -8.91
CA ILE A 77 -1.68 -14.18 -7.53
C ILE A 77 -2.79 -15.23 -7.52
N LYS A 78 -3.73 -15.12 -8.47
CA LYS A 78 -4.85 -16.07 -8.61
C LYS A 78 -4.37 -17.47 -9.01
N GLU A 79 -3.43 -17.58 -9.94
CA GLU A 79 -2.84 -18.87 -10.38
C GLU A 79 -2.08 -19.57 -9.26
N ALA A 80 -1.45 -18.82 -8.37
CA ALA A 80 -0.81 -19.33 -7.16
C ALA A 80 -1.81 -19.73 -6.06
N GLY A 81 -3.11 -19.48 -6.24
CA GLY A 81 -4.17 -19.85 -5.30
C GLY A 81 -4.41 -18.85 -4.18
N TYR A 82 -3.87 -17.64 -4.28
CA TYR A 82 -3.98 -16.60 -3.25
C TYR A 82 -5.07 -15.57 -3.58
N SER A 83 -5.54 -14.87 -2.54
CA SER A 83 -6.42 -13.71 -2.69
C SER A 83 -5.61 -12.50 -3.12
N ASP A 84 -6.18 -11.66 -3.99
CA ASP A 84 -5.60 -10.37 -4.41
C ASP A 84 -6.19 -9.17 -3.62
N VAL A 85 -6.88 -9.44 -2.51
CA VAL A 85 -7.34 -8.42 -1.57
C VAL A 85 -6.14 -7.64 -1.07
N THR A 86 -6.20 -6.32 -1.22
CA THR A 86 -5.16 -5.41 -0.74
C THR A 86 -5.56 -4.86 0.62
N VAL A 87 -4.62 -4.84 1.56
CA VAL A 87 -4.81 -4.33 2.91
C VAL A 87 -4.07 -3.00 3.06
N CYS A 88 -4.75 -2.01 3.62
CA CYS A 88 -4.15 -0.76 4.11
C CYS A 88 -4.36 -0.71 5.62
N VAL A 89 -3.26 -0.69 6.38
CA VAL A 89 -3.28 -0.70 7.85
C VAL A 89 -2.49 0.49 8.37
N ILE A 90 -3.01 1.17 9.39
CA ILE A 90 -2.20 2.09 10.20
C ILE A 90 -1.54 1.25 11.29
N THR A 91 -0.22 1.14 11.25
CA THR A 91 0.54 0.27 12.16
C THR A 91 1.03 0.98 13.41
N ASP A 92 1.19 2.31 13.35
CA ASP A 92 1.61 3.12 14.50
C ASP A 92 1.17 4.60 14.34
N GLY A 93 1.14 5.34 15.46
CA GLY A 93 0.96 6.79 15.50
C GLY A 93 -0.48 7.29 15.42
N ALA A 94 -1.49 6.42 15.54
CA ALA A 94 -2.91 6.79 15.52
C ALA A 94 -3.54 7.00 16.90
N ASP A 95 -2.84 6.69 17.99
CA ASP A 95 -3.44 6.54 19.33
C ASP A 95 -4.17 7.79 19.86
N GLU A 96 -3.73 8.98 19.45
CA GLU A 96 -4.31 10.27 19.87
C GLU A 96 -5.15 10.94 18.77
N LYS A 97 -5.43 10.23 17.66
CA LYS A 97 -6.06 10.78 16.45
C LYS A 97 -7.43 10.16 16.21
N THR A 98 -8.33 10.95 15.62
CA THR A 98 -9.62 10.41 15.18
C THR A 98 -9.47 9.87 13.77
N VAL A 99 -9.71 8.56 13.58
CA VAL A 99 -9.61 7.89 12.28
C VAL A 99 -10.99 7.53 11.77
N HIS A 100 -11.34 8.05 10.59
CA HIS A 100 -12.60 7.76 9.92
C HIS A 100 -12.34 6.89 8.69
N PHE A 101 -12.88 5.67 8.69
CA PHE A 101 -12.80 4.76 7.55
C PHE A 101 -14.06 4.86 6.69
N HIS A 102 -13.88 5.10 5.40
CA HIS A 102 -14.98 5.04 4.43
C HIS A 102 -15.08 3.61 3.89
N THR A 103 -16.10 2.88 4.34
CA THR A 103 -16.32 1.47 3.99
C THR A 103 -17.55 1.28 3.11
N GLY A 104 -17.66 0.13 2.43
CA GLY A 104 -18.81 -0.19 1.58
C GLY A 104 -18.89 0.62 0.29
N ILE A 105 -17.76 1.21 -0.13
CA ILE A 105 -17.65 2.07 -1.31
C ILE A 105 -16.78 1.44 -2.40
N TYR A 106 -16.99 1.86 -3.64
CA TYR A 106 -16.02 1.66 -4.72
C TYR A 106 -15.01 2.79 -4.69
N ALA A 107 -13.72 2.46 -4.67
CA ALA A 107 -12.64 3.44 -4.67
C ALA A 107 -11.95 3.51 -6.04
N GLN A 108 -11.66 4.74 -6.47
CA GLN A 108 -10.85 5.05 -7.63
C GLN A 108 -9.51 5.65 -7.19
N GLU A 109 -8.43 5.12 -7.77
CA GLU A 109 -7.07 5.58 -7.57
C GLU A 109 -6.96 7.10 -7.77
N ASN A 110 -6.23 7.80 -6.90
CA ASN A 110 -6.03 9.26 -6.90
C ASN A 110 -7.30 10.12 -6.72
N GLU A 111 -8.48 9.53 -6.54
CA GLU A 111 -9.74 10.28 -6.44
C GLU A 111 -10.49 10.02 -5.14
N THR A 112 -10.58 8.75 -4.72
CA THR A 112 -11.38 8.38 -3.56
C THR A 112 -10.57 8.39 -2.28
N VAL A 113 -11.04 9.16 -1.29
CA VAL A 113 -10.54 9.11 0.09
C VAL A 113 -11.15 7.90 0.79
N ILE A 114 -10.29 7.02 1.30
CA ILE A 114 -10.71 5.80 2.03
C ILE A 114 -10.50 5.90 3.55
N ILE A 115 -9.61 6.80 3.98
CA ILE A 115 -9.27 7.05 5.39
C ILE A 115 -9.08 8.56 5.56
N GLU A 116 -9.79 9.15 6.52
CA GLU A 116 -9.55 10.50 7.02
C GLU A 116 -8.97 10.43 8.44
N ILE A 117 -8.01 11.28 8.74
CA ILE A 117 -7.31 11.32 10.04
C ILE A 117 -7.30 12.76 10.53
N GLU A 118 -7.89 13.00 11.71
CA GLU A 118 -7.89 14.28 12.43
C GLU A 118 -6.85 14.25 13.58
#